data_AF-A0A821H8X5-F1
#
_entry.id   AF-A0A821H8X5-F1
#
_cell.length_a   1.000
_cell.length_b   1.000
_cell.length_c   1.000
_cell.angle_alpha   90.00
_cell.angle_beta   90.00
_cell.angle_gamma   90.00
#
_symmetry.space_group_name_H-M   'P 1'
#
loop_
_entity.id
_entity.type
_entity.pdbx_description
1 polymer ?
#
loop_
_entity_poly.entity_id
_entity_poly.type
_entity_poly.pdbx_seq_one_letter_code
_entity_poly.pdbx_strand_id
1 'polypeptide(L)'
;MNSAPPVHEIDIADKQSLQSVINFLVGYFPDSLAFYYFLSAIQQNTIKPKDLWPNQLLVNDKNDIKCVLFIYSLMSFKNTYEPTTEDEKSMRSDISFFCDNKEDQLFVSIIQHYVPWSKVNKIVFTDFPHRFSSIIESFIRENNLGDAHTVNCQQMELNKETFIEKCKTMTYTCPSDIIIRPLTLSDASTINELWEHKSEISLYRFMYEIEHLLSYGAFRGETLMSWCMRKYNGCVANVFTKPEARRLGLASILNIFMASKILEQEERVFSFVINNNTASISMLEKLGYKRTGDADCLTTTMNSAPPVNEIDIADKQSLQPIINFLAGQFPESMGLWHLLKDIQNNVVRKNDLWPNQLLVNDKNDIKCVLFIYSLMGFKSTYESVTEEEASMCREINFFCDNKEDQLFVSMIQHYVPWTTAKSIVFSSFPHRFSSIIESFIQENRLGSTHITTCQQMELDKESFKEKYKTMTYVCPSDIVIRPLSLSDASTVNNFWEYKSPSSLYRISHEIEHSLAYGASCDEKLIGWCLQRYDGSIGNVFIKPEARRRGIASILNAYMASKVLAKEEQVYCFVTKDNVASFNMLQQIGYKRTADADWLAFTAK
;
A
#
# COMPACT_ATOMS: atom_id res chain seq x y z
N MET A 1 -2.42 -19.19 2.68
CA MET A 1 -0.97 -19.48 2.65
C MET A 1 -0.60 -19.71 1.18
N ASN A 2 0.09 -18.85 0.45
CA ASN A 2 1.53 -18.61 0.46
C ASN A 2 1.99 -17.32 1.15
N SER A 3 2.95 -17.40 2.07
CA SER A 3 3.74 -16.26 2.57
C SER A 3 4.35 -15.47 1.41
N ALA A 4 4.71 -14.19 1.63
CA ALA A 4 5.52 -13.44 0.68
C ALA A 4 6.71 -14.29 0.22
N PRO A 5 6.97 -14.41 -1.10
CA PRO A 5 8.07 -15.22 -1.56
C PRO A 5 9.37 -14.57 -1.06
N PRO A 6 10.36 -15.35 -0.60
CA PRO A 6 11.64 -14.77 -0.24
C PRO A 6 12.17 -14.04 -1.46
N VAL A 7 12.54 -12.78 -1.28
CA VAL A 7 13.30 -12.01 -2.25
C VAL A 7 14.48 -11.38 -1.54
N HIS A 8 15.53 -11.12 -2.30
CA HIS A 8 16.74 -10.48 -1.85
C HIS A 8 16.96 -9.24 -2.68
N GLU A 9 17.23 -8.14 -1.98
CA GLU A 9 17.67 -6.92 -2.63
C GLU A 9 19.14 -7.03 -3.03
N ILE A 10 19.42 -6.59 -4.26
CA ILE A 10 20.74 -6.51 -4.86
C ILE A 10 21.13 -5.03 -4.90
N ASP A 11 22.24 -4.68 -4.26
CA ASP A 11 22.82 -3.35 -4.39
C ASP A 11 23.34 -3.16 -5.82
N ILE A 12 22.67 -2.29 -6.58
CA ILE A 12 23.03 -2.00 -7.96
C ILE A 12 24.35 -1.21 -8.09
N ALA A 13 24.86 -0.64 -7.00
CA ALA A 13 26.19 -0.04 -6.97
C ALA A 13 27.30 -1.10 -6.83
N ASP A 14 26.98 -2.30 -6.31
CA ASP A 14 27.90 -3.43 -6.28
C ASP A 14 27.92 -4.16 -7.63
N LYS A 15 29.00 -3.92 -8.39
CA LYS A 15 29.20 -4.54 -9.71
C LYS A 15 29.21 -6.06 -9.67
N GLN A 16 29.67 -6.68 -8.59
CA GLN A 16 29.76 -8.15 -8.50
C GLN A 16 28.38 -8.77 -8.33
N SER A 17 27.57 -8.25 -7.42
CA SER A 17 26.20 -8.72 -7.22
C SER A 17 25.32 -8.42 -8.44
N LEU A 18 25.51 -7.30 -9.12
CA LEU A 18 24.78 -6.99 -10.36
C LEU A 18 25.16 -7.93 -11.52
N GLN A 19 26.44 -8.38 -11.58
CA GLN A 19 26.91 -9.27 -12.64
C GLN A 19 26.20 -10.63 -12.64
N SER A 20 25.82 -11.17 -11.47
CA SER A 20 25.11 -12.46 -11.42
C SER A 20 23.72 -12.36 -12.05
N VAL A 21 23.01 -11.24 -11.82
CA VAL A 21 21.72 -10.94 -12.43
C VAL A 21 21.85 -10.78 -13.95
N ILE A 22 22.88 -10.05 -14.40
CA ILE A 22 23.18 -9.89 -15.82
C ILE A 22 23.45 -11.25 -16.48
N ASN A 23 24.24 -12.12 -15.85
CA ASN A 23 24.54 -13.46 -16.37
C ASN A 23 23.28 -14.33 -16.47
N PHE A 24 22.39 -14.24 -15.48
CA PHE A 24 21.08 -14.90 -15.53
C PHE A 24 20.29 -14.45 -16.77
N LEU A 25 20.18 -13.14 -16.99
CA LEU A 25 19.43 -12.60 -18.13
C LEU A 25 19.99 -13.10 -19.48
N VAL A 26 21.31 -13.21 -19.65
CA VAL A 26 21.92 -13.72 -20.90
C VAL A 26 21.37 -15.10 -21.31
N GLY A 27 21.02 -15.95 -20.34
CA GLY A 27 20.45 -17.28 -20.59
C GLY A 27 19.08 -17.29 -21.27
N TYR A 28 18.40 -16.14 -21.31
CA TYR A 28 17.02 -16.01 -21.80
C TYR A 28 16.88 -15.05 -22.98
N PHE A 29 17.96 -14.75 -23.70
CA PHE A 29 17.83 -14.01 -24.95
C PHE A 29 16.98 -14.77 -25.98
N PRO A 30 16.14 -14.06 -26.77
CA PRO A 30 16.04 -12.60 -26.89
C PRO A 30 15.10 -11.92 -25.86
N ASP A 31 14.32 -12.67 -25.11
CA ASP A 31 13.22 -12.18 -24.25
C ASP A 31 13.69 -11.25 -23.13
N SER A 32 14.90 -11.45 -22.61
CA SER A 32 15.52 -10.65 -21.55
C SER A 32 16.44 -9.54 -22.08
N LEU A 33 16.57 -9.37 -23.40
CA LEU A 33 17.62 -8.56 -24.02
C LEU A 33 17.58 -7.09 -23.60
N ALA A 34 16.39 -6.48 -23.58
CA ALA A 34 16.23 -5.09 -23.17
C ALA A 34 16.61 -4.87 -21.70
N PHE A 35 16.18 -5.79 -20.83
CA PHE A 35 16.48 -5.69 -19.40
C PHE A 35 17.97 -5.92 -19.12
N TYR A 36 18.61 -6.83 -19.85
CA TYR A 36 20.07 -7.03 -19.82
C TYR A 36 20.82 -5.75 -20.15
N TYR A 37 20.46 -5.06 -21.24
CA TYR A 37 21.12 -3.82 -21.64
C TYR A 37 20.88 -2.69 -20.64
N PHE A 38 19.69 -2.63 -20.04
CA PHE A 38 19.40 -1.66 -19.00
C PHE A 38 20.30 -1.86 -17.76
N LEU A 39 20.41 -3.09 -17.24
CA LEU A 39 21.30 -3.37 -16.11
C LEU A 39 22.78 -3.20 -16.48
N SER A 40 23.15 -3.55 -17.72
CA SER A 40 24.52 -3.34 -18.22
C SER A 40 24.87 -1.84 -18.29
N ALA A 41 23.93 -0.99 -18.69
CA ALA A 41 24.11 0.46 -18.68
C ALA A 41 24.34 1.01 -17.26
N ILE A 42 23.67 0.44 -16.25
CA ILE A 42 23.92 0.76 -14.84
C ILE A 42 25.32 0.29 -14.43
N GLN A 43 25.69 -0.95 -14.73
CA GLN A 43 27.00 -1.52 -14.38
C GLN A 43 28.18 -0.78 -15.02
N GLN A 44 27.99 -0.29 -16.24
CA GLN A 44 28.95 0.51 -17.00
C GLN A 44 28.95 1.99 -16.59
N ASN A 45 28.06 2.39 -15.67
CA ASN A 45 27.88 3.76 -15.19
C ASN A 45 27.44 4.75 -16.28
N THR A 46 26.88 4.24 -17.38
CA THR A 46 26.13 4.99 -18.39
C THR A 46 24.82 5.49 -17.80
N ILE A 47 24.24 4.74 -16.86
CA ILE A 47 23.16 5.17 -15.95
C ILE A 47 23.69 5.14 -14.54
N LYS A 48 23.67 6.28 -13.84
CA LYS A 48 24.17 6.33 -12.47
C LYS A 48 23.05 5.87 -11.54
N PRO A 49 23.31 4.94 -10.60
CA PRO A 49 22.32 4.50 -9.61
C PRO A 49 21.60 5.64 -8.87
N LYS A 50 22.33 6.73 -8.56
CA LYS A 50 21.79 7.92 -7.89
C LYS A 50 20.78 8.72 -8.74
N ASP A 51 20.81 8.52 -10.06
CA ASP A 51 19.90 9.17 -11.00
C ASP A 51 18.63 8.31 -11.18
N LEU A 52 18.41 7.28 -10.34
CA LEU A 52 17.23 6.44 -10.27
C LEU A 52 16.68 6.47 -8.83
N TRP A 53 15.41 6.83 -8.65
CA TRP A 53 14.75 6.73 -7.34
C TRP A 53 13.26 6.37 -7.46
N PRO A 54 12.77 5.31 -6.78
CA PRO A 54 13.55 4.29 -6.07
C PRO A 54 14.50 3.54 -7.03
N ASN A 55 15.36 2.68 -6.52
CA ASN A 55 16.25 1.86 -7.35
C ASN A 55 16.40 0.44 -6.78
N GLN A 56 15.25 -0.19 -6.51
CA GLN A 56 15.18 -1.47 -5.80
C GLN A 56 15.23 -2.64 -6.79
N LEU A 57 16.36 -3.33 -6.84
CA LEU A 57 16.56 -4.55 -7.63
C LEU A 57 16.37 -5.78 -6.74
N LEU A 58 15.34 -6.56 -7.02
CA LEU A 58 14.92 -7.72 -6.23
C LEU A 58 15.09 -9.00 -7.04
N VAL A 59 15.66 -10.04 -6.42
CA VAL A 59 15.74 -11.40 -6.98
C VAL A 59 15.13 -12.40 -6.01
N ASN A 60 14.51 -13.48 -6.50
CA ASN A 60 13.92 -14.50 -5.61
C ASN A 60 14.97 -15.25 -4.77
N ASP A 61 16.15 -15.51 -5.32
CA ASP A 61 17.25 -16.23 -4.66
C ASP A 61 18.58 -15.73 -5.25
N LYS A 62 19.62 -15.54 -4.43
CA LYS A 62 20.92 -15.02 -4.89
C LYS A 62 21.77 -16.06 -5.64
N ASN A 63 21.52 -17.35 -5.39
CA ASN A 63 22.27 -18.47 -5.95
C ASN A 63 21.53 -19.18 -7.09
N ASP A 64 20.19 -19.14 -7.08
CA ASP A 64 19.32 -19.71 -8.12
C ASP A 64 18.25 -18.70 -8.57
N ILE A 65 18.70 -17.66 -9.28
CA ILE A 65 17.82 -16.60 -9.79
C ILE A 65 16.84 -17.22 -10.79
N LYS A 66 15.55 -16.95 -10.61
CA LYS A 66 14.43 -17.37 -11.47
C LYS A 66 13.55 -16.21 -11.88
N CYS A 67 13.31 -15.28 -10.97
CA CYS A 67 12.66 -14.02 -11.24
C CYS A 67 13.53 -12.86 -10.76
N VAL A 68 13.54 -11.78 -11.51
CA VAL A 68 14.13 -10.49 -11.16
C VAL A 68 13.12 -9.38 -11.42
N LEU A 69 13.01 -8.46 -10.48
CA LEU A 69 12.14 -7.30 -10.52
C LEU A 69 12.98 -6.06 -10.20
N PHE A 70 12.91 -5.03 -11.03
CA PHE A 70 13.54 -3.75 -10.77
C PHE A 70 12.50 -2.65 -10.75
N ILE A 71 12.40 -1.98 -9.60
CA ILE A 71 11.46 -0.89 -9.34
C ILE A 71 12.25 0.40 -9.34
N TYR A 72 11.92 1.29 -10.26
CA TYR A 72 12.61 2.57 -10.40
C TYR A 72 11.69 3.70 -10.85
N SER A 73 12.19 4.92 -10.89
CA SER A 73 11.54 6.02 -11.60
C SER A 73 12.57 6.74 -12.46
N LEU A 74 12.19 7.07 -13.70
CA LEU A 74 13.00 7.91 -14.58
C LEU A 74 12.80 9.41 -14.29
N MET A 75 11.95 9.78 -13.32
CA MET A 75 11.75 11.19 -12.93
C MET A 75 12.99 11.85 -12.32
N SER A 76 13.96 11.07 -11.86
CA SER A 76 15.21 11.53 -11.23
C SER A 76 16.21 12.16 -12.21
N PHE A 77 16.00 12.09 -13.52
CA PHE A 77 16.82 12.83 -14.51
C PHE A 77 16.67 14.36 -14.43
N LYS A 78 15.80 14.89 -13.55
CA LYS A 78 15.65 16.32 -13.25
C LYS A 78 16.82 16.91 -12.44
N ASN A 79 17.81 16.10 -12.01
CA ASN A 79 19.06 16.53 -11.32
C ASN A 79 18.90 17.37 -10.03
N THR A 80 17.68 17.53 -9.47
CA THR A 80 17.43 18.36 -8.27
C THR A 80 16.24 17.88 -7.42
N TYR A 81 15.92 16.58 -7.44
CA TYR A 81 14.74 16.09 -6.72
C TYR A 81 15.10 15.53 -5.35
N GLU A 82 14.95 16.35 -4.30
CA GLU A 82 14.62 15.85 -2.96
C GLU A 82 13.08 15.72 -2.91
N PRO A 83 12.52 14.51 -2.75
CA PRO A 83 11.07 14.33 -2.69
C PRO A 83 10.47 15.17 -1.55
N THR A 84 9.48 16.00 -1.85
CA THR A 84 8.58 16.53 -0.83
C THR A 84 7.40 15.57 -0.66
N THR A 85 6.77 15.56 0.51
CA THR A 85 5.69 14.62 0.87
C THR A 85 4.44 14.70 -0.02
N GLU A 86 4.23 15.80 -0.74
CA GLU A 86 3.12 15.97 -1.69
C GLU A 86 3.43 15.39 -3.08
N ASP A 87 4.68 15.47 -3.52
CA ASP A 87 5.11 14.96 -4.84
C ASP A 87 5.26 13.43 -4.85
N GLU A 88 5.53 12.81 -3.70
CA GLU A 88 5.62 11.34 -3.54
C GLU A 88 4.32 10.63 -3.96
N LYS A 89 3.16 11.26 -3.73
CA LYS A 89 1.85 10.73 -4.12
C LYS A 89 1.59 10.82 -5.62
N SER A 90 2.33 11.65 -6.35
CA SER A 90 2.22 11.79 -7.82
C SER A 90 3.26 10.96 -8.59
N MET A 91 4.14 10.23 -7.91
CA MET A 91 5.25 9.52 -8.56
C MET A 91 4.74 8.42 -9.48
N ARG A 92 5.33 8.33 -10.67
CA ARG A 92 5.26 7.16 -11.54
C ARG A 92 6.35 6.17 -11.13
N SER A 93 6.01 4.90 -11.04
CA SER A 93 6.99 3.80 -10.97
C SER A 93 7.11 3.09 -12.30
N ASP A 94 8.34 2.90 -12.74
CA ASP A 94 8.73 2.06 -13.85
C ASP A 94 9.19 0.70 -13.30
N ILE A 95 8.72 -0.37 -13.95
CA ILE A 95 8.97 -1.75 -13.56
C ILE A 95 9.60 -2.47 -14.75
N SER A 96 10.86 -2.86 -14.59
CA SER A 96 11.52 -3.79 -15.50
C SER A 96 11.68 -5.12 -14.80
N PHE A 97 11.36 -6.22 -15.47
CA PHE A 97 11.38 -7.54 -14.85
C PHE A 97 11.66 -8.63 -15.88
N PHE A 98 12.07 -9.77 -15.37
CA PHE A 98 12.09 -11.01 -16.12
C PHE A 98 11.80 -12.17 -15.15
N CYS A 99 11.09 -13.19 -15.62
CA CYS A 99 10.98 -14.43 -14.88
C CYS A 99 10.99 -15.64 -15.83
N ASP A 100 11.53 -16.76 -15.37
CA ASP A 100 11.51 -18.04 -16.06
C ASP A 100 10.06 -18.46 -16.39
N ASN A 101 9.86 -19.11 -17.54
CA ASN A 101 8.54 -19.52 -18.03
C ASN A 101 7.87 -20.62 -17.20
N LYS A 102 8.58 -21.27 -16.30
CA LYS A 102 8.03 -22.26 -15.36
C LYS A 102 7.54 -21.65 -14.04
N GLU A 103 7.71 -20.35 -13.86
CA GLU A 103 7.63 -19.70 -12.54
C GLU A 103 6.54 -18.61 -12.49
N ASP A 104 5.46 -18.75 -13.27
CA ASP A 104 4.36 -17.77 -13.34
C ASP A 104 3.72 -17.50 -11.97
N GLN A 105 3.56 -18.53 -11.15
CA GLN A 105 3.02 -18.38 -9.78
C GLN A 105 3.97 -17.57 -8.88
N LEU A 106 5.29 -17.77 -9.04
CA LEU A 106 6.29 -16.99 -8.32
C LEU A 106 6.26 -15.54 -8.80
N PHE A 107 6.15 -15.30 -10.10
CA PHE A 107 6.03 -13.95 -10.66
C PHE A 107 4.79 -13.21 -10.13
N VAL A 108 3.61 -13.85 -10.16
CA VAL A 108 2.37 -13.28 -9.58
C VAL A 108 2.56 -12.95 -8.10
N SER A 109 3.19 -13.85 -7.35
CA SER A 109 3.48 -13.64 -5.94
C SER A 109 4.43 -12.46 -5.72
N ILE A 110 5.46 -12.30 -6.56
CA ILE A 110 6.41 -11.19 -6.48
C ILE A 110 5.71 -9.86 -6.79
N ILE A 111 4.95 -9.76 -7.89
CA ILE A 111 4.28 -8.50 -8.22
C ILE A 111 3.23 -8.15 -7.17
N GLN A 112 2.54 -9.11 -6.57
CA GLN A 112 1.55 -8.87 -5.52
C GLN A 112 2.16 -8.17 -4.29
N HIS A 113 3.35 -8.58 -3.88
CA HIS A 113 3.94 -8.14 -2.61
C HIS A 113 4.91 -6.97 -2.76
N TYR A 114 5.60 -6.85 -3.91
CA TYR A 114 6.72 -5.93 -4.05
C TYR A 114 6.48 -4.76 -5.01
N VAL A 115 5.55 -4.88 -5.98
CA VAL A 115 5.18 -3.73 -6.81
C VAL A 115 4.37 -2.74 -5.94
N PRO A 116 4.68 -1.43 -5.99
CA PRO A 116 4.12 -0.44 -5.07
C PRO A 116 2.69 0.01 -5.45
N TRP A 117 1.78 -0.95 -5.65
CA TRP A 117 0.41 -0.73 -6.15
C TRP A 117 -0.33 0.42 -5.44
N SER A 118 -0.26 0.53 -4.11
CA SER A 118 -0.98 1.57 -3.35
C SER A 118 -0.19 2.87 -3.11
N LYS A 119 1.07 2.96 -3.53
CA LYS A 119 1.95 4.10 -3.21
C LYS A 119 2.09 5.10 -4.36
N VAL A 120 1.69 4.73 -5.58
CA VAL A 120 1.88 5.55 -6.78
C VAL A 120 0.61 5.62 -7.61
N ASN A 121 0.40 6.74 -8.32
CA ASN A 121 -0.77 6.90 -9.19
C ASN A 121 -0.62 6.16 -10.53
N LYS A 122 0.62 5.84 -10.93
CA LYS A 122 0.91 5.27 -12.24
C LYS A 122 2.04 4.27 -12.18
N ILE A 123 1.82 3.11 -12.78
CA ILE A 123 2.84 2.06 -12.94
C ILE A 123 3.01 1.76 -14.42
N VAL A 124 4.27 1.63 -14.85
CA VAL A 124 4.63 1.26 -16.22
C VAL A 124 5.52 0.04 -16.19
N PHE A 125 5.02 -1.08 -16.71
CA PHE A 125 5.82 -2.27 -16.98
C PHE A 125 6.45 -2.12 -18.37
N THR A 126 7.78 -2.15 -18.43
CA THR A 126 8.53 -1.78 -19.64
C THR A 126 9.12 -3.00 -20.34
N ASP A 127 8.94 -3.07 -21.67
CA ASP A 127 9.66 -3.94 -22.61
C ASP A 127 9.78 -5.42 -22.15
N PHE A 128 8.66 -6.00 -21.72
CA PHE A 128 8.62 -7.36 -21.15
C PHE A 128 8.03 -8.37 -22.14
N PRO A 129 8.33 -9.69 -22.02
CA PRO A 129 7.81 -10.70 -22.95
C PRO A 129 6.27 -10.79 -22.97
N HIS A 130 5.67 -10.84 -24.16
CA HIS A 130 4.21 -10.82 -24.37
C HIS A 130 3.39 -11.76 -23.47
N ARG A 131 3.97 -12.92 -23.10
CA ARG A 131 3.32 -13.91 -22.22
C ARG A 131 2.85 -13.35 -20.87
N PHE A 132 3.48 -12.29 -20.36
CA PHE A 132 3.13 -11.70 -19.07
C PHE A 132 1.93 -10.75 -19.14
N SER A 133 1.53 -10.30 -20.33
CA SER A 133 0.47 -9.30 -20.47
C SER A 133 -0.85 -9.78 -19.88
N SER A 134 -1.28 -10.99 -20.24
CA SER A 134 -2.51 -11.57 -19.69
C SER A 134 -2.43 -11.81 -18.18
N ILE A 135 -1.24 -12.13 -17.66
CA ILE A 135 -1.01 -12.34 -16.22
C ILE A 135 -1.16 -11.02 -15.48
N ILE A 136 -0.50 -9.95 -15.94
CA ILE A 136 -0.54 -8.63 -15.29
C ILE A 136 -1.92 -8.00 -15.43
N GLU A 137 -2.55 -8.06 -16.60
CA GLU A 137 -3.91 -7.55 -16.83
C GLU A 137 -4.94 -8.29 -15.96
N SER A 138 -4.86 -9.61 -15.88
CA SER A 138 -5.75 -10.39 -15.00
C SER A 138 -5.52 -10.04 -13.54
N PHE A 139 -4.26 -9.89 -13.11
CA PHE A 139 -3.92 -9.47 -11.75
C PHE A 139 -4.51 -8.09 -11.42
N ILE A 140 -4.32 -7.09 -12.30
CA ILE A 140 -4.87 -5.73 -12.12
C ILE A 140 -6.39 -5.76 -12.03
N ARG A 141 -7.06 -6.50 -12.91
CA ARG A 141 -8.52 -6.62 -12.96
C ARG A 141 -9.07 -7.34 -11.73
N GLU A 142 -8.51 -8.49 -11.36
CA GLU A 142 -8.97 -9.33 -10.24
C GLU A 142 -8.81 -8.62 -8.89
N ASN A 143 -7.80 -7.75 -8.75
CA ASN A 143 -7.56 -6.98 -7.53
C ASN A 143 -8.11 -5.54 -7.61
N ASN A 144 -8.88 -5.22 -8.65
CA ASN A 144 -9.47 -3.89 -8.89
C ASN A 144 -8.46 -2.74 -8.65
N LEU A 145 -7.28 -2.86 -9.25
CA LEU A 145 -6.16 -1.94 -9.03
C LEU A 145 -6.24 -0.70 -9.92
N GLY A 146 -6.85 -0.81 -11.10
CA GLY A 146 -7.02 0.29 -12.03
C GLY A 146 -7.25 -0.19 -13.46
N ASP A 147 -7.10 0.73 -14.41
CA ASP A 147 -7.21 0.43 -15.83
C ASP A 147 -5.83 0.10 -16.40
N ALA A 148 -5.71 -1.05 -17.08
CA ALA A 148 -4.51 -1.46 -17.78
C ALA A 148 -4.61 -1.15 -19.28
N HIS A 149 -3.56 -0.54 -19.83
CA HIS A 149 -3.40 -0.29 -21.25
C HIS A 149 -2.09 -0.91 -21.75
N THR A 150 -2.21 -1.96 -22.56
CA THR A 150 -1.08 -2.70 -23.12
C THR A 150 -0.82 -2.30 -24.57
N VAL A 151 0.44 -2.02 -24.89
CA VAL A 151 0.92 -1.78 -26.25
C VAL A 151 1.75 -2.98 -26.69
N ASN A 152 1.27 -3.69 -27.71
CA ASN A 152 1.98 -4.84 -28.25
C ASN A 152 3.02 -4.44 -29.29
N CYS A 153 4.26 -4.85 -29.07
CA CYS A 153 5.37 -4.65 -29.99
C CYS A 153 5.97 -6.00 -30.40
N GLN A 154 6.55 -6.02 -31.59
CA GLN A 154 7.45 -7.09 -32.00
C GLN A 154 8.89 -6.64 -31.81
N GLN A 155 9.72 -7.53 -31.27
CA GLN A 155 11.16 -7.35 -31.22
C GLN A 155 11.74 -7.74 -32.57
N MET A 156 12.50 -6.83 -33.16
CA MET A 156 13.20 -7.05 -34.42
C MET A 156 14.70 -6.87 -34.21
N GLU A 157 15.49 -7.86 -34.63
CA GLU A 157 16.93 -7.86 -34.45
C GLU A 157 17.65 -8.00 -35.79
N LEU A 158 18.79 -7.34 -35.89
CA LEU A 158 19.69 -7.36 -37.04
C LEU A 158 20.89 -8.26 -36.75
N ASN A 159 21.12 -9.25 -37.61
CA ASN A 159 22.32 -10.08 -37.52
C ASN A 159 23.52 -9.36 -38.20
N LYS A 160 24.66 -9.30 -37.51
CA LYS A 160 25.88 -8.58 -37.93
C LYS A 160 26.39 -9.03 -39.29
N GLU A 161 26.57 -10.33 -39.48
CA GLU A 161 27.16 -10.87 -40.72
C GLU A 161 26.26 -10.60 -41.93
N THR A 162 24.96 -10.88 -41.80
CA THR A 162 24.00 -10.64 -42.89
C THR A 162 23.82 -9.16 -43.20
N PHE A 163 23.91 -8.29 -42.20
CA PHE A 163 23.84 -6.84 -42.41
C PHE A 163 25.04 -6.30 -43.17
N ILE A 164 26.27 -6.73 -42.83
CA ILE A 164 27.49 -6.34 -43.54
C ILE A 164 27.41 -6.73 -45.01
N GLU A 165 27.00 -7.97 -45.32
CA GLU A 165 26.81 -8.40 -46.72
C GLU A 165 25.73 -7.58 -47.43
N LYS A 166 24.62 -7.30 -46.75
CA LYS A 166 23.54 -6.50 -47.32
C LYS A 166 24.00 -5.08 -47.64
N CYS A 167 24.78 -4.46 -46.76
CA CYS A 167 25.32 -3.11 -46.96
C CYS A 167 26.17 -2.99 -48.24
N LYS A 168 26.85 -4.05 -48.68
CA LYS A 168 27.62 -4.06 -49.95
C LYS A 168 26.75 -3.87 -51.20
N THR A 169 25.46 -4.16 -51.11
CA THR A 169 24.50 -4.11 -52.23
C THR A 169 23.45 -3.01 -52.08
N MET A 170 23.37 -2.37 -50.91
CA MET A 170 22.43 -1.30 -50.64
C MET A 170 22.80 -0.02 -51.41
N THR A 171 21.80 0.64 -52.01
CA THR A 171 21.95 1.86 -52.81
C THR A 171 21.36 3.10 -52.13
N TYR A 172 21.27 3.13 -50.80
CA TYR A 172 20.77 4.28 -50.07
C TYR A 172 21.73 5.46 -50.23
N THR A 173 21.27 6.52 -50.89
CA THR A 173 22.05 7.74 -51.10
C THR A 173 21.41 8.86 -50.28
N CYS A 174 22.19 9.49 -49.40
CA CYS A 174 21.72 10.66 -48.66
C CYS A 174 21.51 11.83 -49.64
N PRO A 175 20.37 12.53 -49.61
CA PRO A 175 20.20 13.76 -50.39
C PRO A 175 21.34 14.74 -50.10
N SER A 176 21.84 15.43 -51.13
CA SER A 176 23.02 16.30 -51.01
C SER A 176 22.83 17.51 -50.11
N ASP A 177 21.58 17.90 -49.88
CA ASP A 177 21.16 18.99 -48.98
C ASP A 177 20.90 18.52 -47.54
N ILE A 178 21.13 17.23 -47.24
CA ILE A 178 20.92 16.63 -45.93
C ILE A 178 22.25 16.26 -45.28
N ILE A 179 22.43 16.68 -44.02
CA ILE A 179 23.59 16.36 -43.19
C ILE A 179 23.15 15.46 -42.04
N ILE A 180 23.81 14.32 -41.87
CA ILE A 180 23.64 13.46 -40.69
C ILE A 180 24.66 13.87 -39.63
N ARG A 181 24.20 14.21 -38.43
CA ARG A 181 25.07 14.56 -37.29
C ARG A 181 24.48 14.11 -35.95
N PRO A 182 25.28 14.00 -34.87
CA PRO A 182 24.77 13.78 -33.53
C PRO A 182 23.71 14.82 -33.15
N LEU A 183 22.70 14.38 -32.41
CA LEU A 183 21.75 15.29 -31.78
C LEU A 183 22.45 16.05 -30.64
N THR A 184 21.89 17.21 -30.32
CA THR A 184 22.34 18.11 -29.27
C THR A 184 21.18 18.39 -28.31
N LEU A 185 21.46 18.90 -27.11
CA LEU A 185 20.41 19.18 -26.13
C LEU A 185 19.35 20.16 -26.65
N SER A 186 19.69 21.06 -27.58
CA SER A 186 18.71 21.96 -28.23
C SER A 186 17.71 21.22 -29.12
N ASP A 187 18.04 20.02 -29.59
CA ASP A 187 17.14 19.20 -30.41
C ASP A 187 16.08 18.48 -29.56
N ALA A 188 16.33 18.29 -28.26
CA ALA A 188 15.45 17.54 -27.34
C ALA A 188 14.03 18.12 -27.26
N SER A 189 13.91 19.45 -27.28
CA SER A 189 12.61 20.15 -27.24
C SER A 189 11.78 19.82 -28.48
N THR A 190 12.39 19.85 -29.67
CA THR A 190 11.71 19.52 -30.95
C THR A 190 11.22 18.07 -30.95
N ILE A 191 12.05 17.15 -30.47
CA ILE A 191 11.70 15.72 -30.37
C ILE A 191 10.55 15.54 -29.39
N ASN A 192 10.61 16.17 -28.21
CA ASN A 192 9.56 16.08 -27.21
C ASN A 192 8.23 16.68 -27.69
N GLU A 193 8.25 17.83 -28.35
CA GLU A 193 7.02 18.48 -28.84
C GLU A 193 6.25 17.65 -29.87
N LEU A 194 6.97 16.89 -30.68
CA LEU A 194 6.44 16.01 -31.72
C LEU A 194 6.15 14.58 -31.22
N TRP A 195 6.45 14.29 -29.94
CA TRP A 195 6.13 12.99 -29.35
C TRP A 195 4.67 12.95 -28.89
N GLU A 196 3.96 11.88 -29.24
CA GLU A 196 2.53 11.72 -28.93
C GLU A 196 2.25 11.70 -27.42
N HIS A 197 3.21 11.20 -26.63
CA HIS A 197 3.09 11.08 -25.17
C HIS A 197 3.91 12.12 -24.42
N LYS A 198 4.13 13.30 -25.02
CA LYS A 198 4.96 14.36 -24.46
C LYS A 198 4.56 14.77 -23.04
N SER A 199 5.58 15.03 -22.24
CA SER A 199 5.50 15.50 -20.85
C SER A 199 6.79 16.27 -20.52
N GLU A 200 6.82 16.93 -19.36
CA GLU A 200 8.06 17.50 -18.83
C GLU A 200 9.09 16.39 -18.56
N ILE A 201 8.64 15.26 -18.00
CA ILE A 201 9.48 14.10 -17.67
C ILE A 201 10.14 13.52 -18.93
N SER A 202 9.39 13.42 -20.04
CA SER A 202 9.95 12.88 -21.28
C SER A 202 10.98 13.79 -21.93
N LEU A 203 10.93 15.11 -21.70
CA LEU A 203 11.97 16.03 -22.14
C LEU A 203 13.30 15.69 -21.45
N TYR A 204 13.31 15.55 -20.13
CA TYR A 204 14.53 15.17 -19.39
C TYR A 204 15.07 13.80 -19.82
N ARG A 205 14.18 12.84 -20.09
CA ARG A 205 14.58 11.54 -20.65
C ARG A 205 15.28 11.71 -22.01
N PHE A 206 14.74 12.51 -22.93
CA PHE A 206 15.39 12.74 -24.22
C PHE A 206 16.71 13.49 -24.09
N MET A 207 16.80 14.48 -23.19
CA MET A 207 18.06 15.16 -22.89
C MET A 207 19.13 14.16 -22.42
N TYR A 208 18.75 13.26 -21.50
CA TYR A 208 19.64 12.21 -21.01
C TYR A 208 20.13 11.27 -22.11
N GLU A 209 19.20 10.75 -22.94
CA GLU A 209 19.53 9.87 -24.07
C GLU A 209 20.44 10.58 -25.09
N ILE A 210 20.25 11.88 -25.32
CA ILE A 210 21.09 12.68 -26.22
C ILE A 210 22.50 12.88 -25.64
N GLU A 211 22.60 13.16 -24.35
CA GLU A 211 23.88 13.44 -23.69
C GLU A 211 24.75 12.19 -23.53
N HIS A 212 24.13 11.04 -23.28
CA HIS A 212 24.85 9.83 -22.86
C HIS A 212 24.82 8.67 -23.86
N LEU A 213 23.92 8.67 -24.84
CA LEU A 213 23.74 7.55 -25.77
C LEU A 213 23.85 7.98 -27.24
N LEU A 214 23.98 7.00 -28.13
CA LEU A 214 24.01 7.25 -29.57
C LEU A 214 22.68 7.85 -30.03
N SER A 215 22.73 9.05 -30.59
CA SER A 215 21.55 9.76 -31.04
C SER A 215 21.91 10.63 -32.25
N TYR A 216 21.17 10.49 -33.35
CA TYR A 216 21.52 11.15 -34.62
C TYR A 216 20.29 11.73 -35.30
N GLY A 217 20.51 12.89 -35.93
CA GLY A 217 19.51 13.60 -36.71
C GLY A 217 19.97 13.80 -38.15
N ALA A 218 19.01 13.88 -39.06
CA ALA A 218 19.16 14.32 -40.44
C ALA A 218 18.69 15.78 -40.54
N PHE A 219 19.56 16.67 -40.97
CA PHE A 219 19.35 18.12 -40.96
C PHE A 219 19.38 18.70 -42.37
N ARG A 220 18.48 19.64 -42.66
CA ARG A 220 18.51 20.50 -43.84
C ARG A 220 18.86 21.91 -43.37
N GLY A 221 20.09 22.35 -43.59
CA GLY A 221 20.64 23.51 -42.88
C GLY A 221 20.65 23.25 -41.36
N GLU A 222 20.07 24.15 -40.57
CA GLU A 222 19.92 23.97 -39.11
C GLU A 222 18.64 23.22 -38.71
N THR A 223 17.75 22.90 -39.65
CA THR A 223 16.45 22.30 -39.35
C THR A 223 16.55 20.79 -39.22
N LEU A 224 16.20 20.25 -38.05
CA LEU A 224 16.06 18.81 -37.83
C LEU A 224 14.87 18.24 -38.63
N MET A 225 15.12 17.32 -39.55
CA MET A 225 14.11 16.73 -40.46
C MET A 225 13.71 15.31 -40.07
N SER A 226 14.64 14.52 -39.54
CA SER A 226 14.44 13.14 -39.11
C SER A 226 15.42 12.79 -38.01
N TRP A 227 15.08 11.86 -37.11
CA TRP A 227 16.00 11.41 -36.06
C TRP A 227 15.82 9.93 -35.74
N CYS A 228 16.83 9.39 -35.05
CA CYS A 228 16.88 8.04 -34.53
C CYS A 228 17.73 8.04 -33.26
N MET A 229 17.29 7.34 -32.22
CA MET A 229 17.94 7.38 -30.90
C MET A 229 18.15 5.98 -30.36
N ARG A 230 19.21 5.81 -29.56
CA ARG A 230 19.42 4.63 -28.75
C ARG A 230 18.85 4.87 -27.36
N LYS A 231 18.01 3.95 -26.88
CA LYS A 231 17.48 3.98 -25.52
C LYS A 231 18.45 3.34 -24.54
N TYR A 232 18.25 3.65 -23.25
CA TYR A 232 19.00 3.09 -22.14
C TYR A 232 18.90 1.55 -22.02
N ASN A 233 17.82 0.96 -22.52
CA ASN A 233 17.64 -0.49 -22.64
C ASN A 233 18.29 -1.08 -23.90
N GLY A 234 19.17 -0.32 -24.57
CA GLY A 234 19.97 -0.75 -25.71
C GLY A 234 19.31 -0.66 -27.08
N CYS A 235 17.97 -0.55 -27.16
CA CYS A 235 17.27 -0.62 -28.44
C CYS A 235 17.38 0.65 -29.28
N VAL A 236 17.29 0.50 -30.59
CA VAL A 236 17.16 1.61 -31.54
C VAL A 236 15.68 1.98 -31.63
N ALA A 237 15.33 3.18 -31.19
CA ALA A 237 13.96 3.63 -31.06
C ALA A 237 13.80 5.13 -31.38
N ASN A 238 12.58 5.64 -31.16
CA ASN A 238 12.21 7.03 -31.46
C ASN A 238 12.57 7.45 -32.89
N VAL A 239 12.45 6.53 -33.85
CA VAL A 239 12.68 6.81 -35.26
C VAL A 239 11.51 7.63 -35.78
N PHE A 240 11.78 8.85 -36.24
CA PHE A 240 10.75 9.72 -36.77
C PHE A 240 11.28 10.54 -37.94
N THR A 241 10.42 10.79 -38.92
CA THR A 241 10.67 11.69 -40.05
C THR A 241 9.50 12.66 -40.18
N LYS A 242 9.80 13.97 -40.13
CA LYS A 242 8.80 15.03 -40.30
C LYS A 242 8.04 14.86 -41.63
N PRO A 243 6.73 15.16 -41.70
CA PRO A 243 5.91 14.96 -42.88
C PRO A 243 6.55 15.45 -44.20
N GLU A 244 7.13 16.64 -44.18
CA GLU A 244 7.80 17.31 -45.29
C GLU A 244 9.12 16.66 -45.76
N ALA A 245 9.68 15.75 -44.96
CA ALA A 245 10.90 15.00 -45.27
C ALA A 245 10.66 13.50 -45.48
N ARG A 246 9.41 13.04 -45.48
CA ARG A 246 9.07 11.64 -45.76
C ARG A 246 9.40 11.28 -47.21
N ARG A 247 9.56 9.98 -47.47
CA ARG A 247 9.92 9.40 -48.78
C ARG A 247 11.31 9.78 -49.32
N LEU A 248 12.13 10.49 -48.54
CA LEU A 248 13.55 10.75 -48.85
C LEU A 248 14.50 9.64 -48.36
N GLY A 249 13.98 8.57 -47.77
CA GLY A 249 14.79 7.46 -47.24
C GLY A 249 15.55 7.75 -45.94
N LEU A 250 15.33 8.92 -45.32
CA LEU A 250 16.11 9.37 -44.16
C LEU A 250 16.07 8.42 -42.96
N ALA A 251 14.89 7.86 -42.64
CA ALA A 251 14.77 6.87 -41.56
C ALA A 251 15.63 5.62 -41.80
N SER A 252 15.68 5.12 -43.04
CA SER A 252 16.54 3.99 -43.42
C SER A 252 18.01 4.34 -43.28
N ILE A 253 18.42 5.52 -43.77
CA ILE A 253 19.81 5.99 -43.68
C ILE A 253 20.25 6.12 -42.22
N LEU A 254 19.43 6.74 -41.37
CA LEU A 254 19.70 6.85 -39.94
C LEU A 254 19.79 5.48 -39.27
N ASN A 255 18.92 4.52 -39.61
CA ASN A 255 18.98 3.17 -39.05
C ASN A 255 20.23 2.39 -39.50
N ILE A 256 20.66 2.54 -40.76
CA ILE A 256 21.93 1.95 -41.26
C ILE A 256 23.11 2.54 -40.48
N PHE A 257 23.13 3.86 -40.33
CA PHE A 257 24.18 4.56 -39.62
C PHE A 257 24.23 4.15 -38.14
N MET A 258 23.09 4.14 -37.45
CA MET A 258 22.94 3.69 -36.06
C MET A 258 23.39 2.24 -35.89
N ALA A 259 22.92 1.34 -36.74
CA ALA A 259 23.32 -0.07 -36.70
C ALA A 259 24.84 -0.22 -36.87
N SER A 260 25.44 0.52 -37.81
CA SER A 260 26.90 0.49 -38.02
C SER A 260 27.65 0.95 -36.77
N LYS A 261 27.21 2.04 -36.12
CA LYS A 261 27.83 2.54 -34.88
C LYS A 261 27.69 1.61 -33.69
N ILE A 262 26.56 0.92 -33.54
CA ILE A 262 26.36 -0.06 -32.48
C ILE A 262 27.20 -1.31 -32.74
N LEU A 263 27.30 -1.77 -33.99
CA LEU A 263 28.14 -2.92 -34.37
C LEU A 263 29.64 -2.64 -34.23
N GLU A 264 30.09 -1.39 -34.43
CA GLU A 264 31.46 -0.93 -34.11
C GLU A 264 31.77 -1.08 -32.61
N GLN A 265 30.75 -1.02 -31.75
CA GLN A 265 30.87 -1.24 -30.29
C GLN A 265 30.75 -2.72 -29.91
N GLU A 266 30.67 -3.64 -30.88
CA GLU A 266 30.47 -5.09 -30.69
C GLU A 266 29.17 -5.42 -29.93
N GLU A 267 28.13 -4.59 -30.08
CA GLU A 267 26.83 -4.77 -29.44
C GLU A 267 25.74 -5.22 -30.42
N ARG A 268 24.67 -5.80 -29.88
CA ARG A 268 23.51 -6.27 -30.66
C ARG A 268 22.63 -5.10 -31.06
N VAL A 269 22.09 -5.17 -32.28
CA VAL A 269 21.22 -4.14 -32.84
C VAL A 269 19.80 -4.67 -32.92
N PHE A 270 18.89 -4.06 -32.16
CA PHE A 270 17.49 -4.45 -32.10
C PHE A 270 16.57 -3.25 -31.87
N SER A 271 15.30 -3.43 -32.24
CA SER A 271 14.23 -2.43 -32.11
C SER A 271 12.95 -3.10 -31.65
N PHE A 272 12.15 -2.38 -30.86
CA PHE A 272 10.75 -2.71 -30.61
C PHE A 272 9.87 -1.88 -31.54
N VAL A 273 8.98 -2.54 -32.28
CA VAL A 273 8.07 -1.88 -33.22
C VAL A 273 6.65 -2.29 -32.90
N ILE A 274 5.76 -1.31 -32.71
CA ILE A 274 4.33 -1.56 -32.49
C ILE A 274 3.78 -2.40 -33.66
N ASN A 275 3.03 -3.46 -33.35
CA ASN A 275 2.61 -4.47 -34.33
C ASN A 275 1.83 -3.91 -35.54
N ASN A 276 1.13 -2.78 -35.38
CA ASN A 276 0.39 -2.12 -36.46
C ASN A 276 1.22 -1.12 -37.28
N ASN A 277 2.49 -0.86 -36.91
CA ASN A 277 3.36 0.08 -37.61
C ASN A 277 4.04 -0.57 -38.83
N THR A 278 3.23 -0.92 -39.83
CA THR A 278 3.68 -1.62 -41.04
C THR A 278 4.79 -0.89 -41.81
N ALA A 279 4.84 0.44 -41.72
CA ALA A 279 5.88 1.25 -42.35
C ALA A 279 7.27 0.99 -41.75
N SER A 280 7.39 1.04 -40.42
CA SER A 280 8.65 0.74 -39.72
C SER A 280 9.04 -0.72 -39.86
N ILE A 281 8.08 -1.64 -39.78
CA ILE A 281 8.33 -3.08 -39.95
C ILE A 281 8.93 -3.35 -41.35
N SER A 282 8.25 -2.89 -42.40
CA SER A 282 8.73 -3.08 -43.78
C SER A 282 10.09 -2.40 -44.02
N MET A 283 10.33 -1.24 -43.40
CA MET A 283 11.63 -0.57 -43.47
C MET A 283 12.73 -1.44 -42.85
N LEU A 284 12.54 -1.92 -41.62
CA LEU A 284 13.53 -2.74 -40.92
C LEU A 284 13.79 -4.09 -41.61
N GLU A 285 12.75 -4.76 -42.12
CA GLU A 285 12.91 -5.99 -42.92
C GLU A 285 13.77 -5.74 -44.18
N LYS A 286 13.53 -4.62 -44.87
CA LYS A 286 14.37 -4.20 -46.01
C LYS A 286 15.80 -3.90 -45.60
N LEU A 287 16.06 -3.50 -44.36
CA LEU A 287 17.41 -3.34 -43.82
C LEU A 287 18.03 -4.66 -43.34
N GLY A 288 17.25 -5.74 -43.24
CA GLY A 288 17.73 -7.08 -42.86
C GLY A 288 17.38 -7.50 -41.43
N TYR A 289 16.60 -6.70 -40.71
CA TYR A 289 16.09 -7.11 -39.40
C TYR A 289 15.11 -8.26 -39.56
N LYS A 290 15.07 -9.14 -38.56
CA LYS A 290 14.11 -10.24 -38.45
C LYS A 290 13.39 -10.15 -37.12
N ARG A 291 12.11 -10.52 -37.10
CA ARG A 291 11.36 -10.65 -35.84
C ARG A 291 11.99 -11.78 -35.01
N THR A 292 12.33 -11.49 -33.76
CA THR A 292 12.93 -12.46 -32.82
C THR A 292 12.03 -12.78 -31.63
N GLY A 293 11.01 -11.96 -31.37
CA GLY A 293 10.04 -12.20 -30.30
C GLY A 293 8.97 -11.14 -30.25
N ASP A 294 8.13 -11.20 -29.22
CA ASP A 294 7.10 -10.22 -28.90
C ASP A 294 7.33 -9.64 -27.53
N ALA A 295 7.26 -8.32 -27.45
CA ALA A 295 7.48 -7.57 -26.24
C ALA A 295 6.38 -6.53 -26.07
N ASP A 296 5.90 -6.40 -24.86
CA ASP A 296 4.80 -5.51 -24.53
C ASP A 296 5.28 -4.43 -23.56
N CYS A 297 4.58 -3.31 -23.60
CA CYS A 297 4.63 -2.30 -22.55
C CYS A 297 3.21 -2.14 -22.00
N LEU A 298 3.06 -2.21 -20.68
CA LEU A 298 1.78 -2.05 -20.01
C LEU A 298 1.84 -0.83 -19.12
N THR A 299 0.88 0.08 -19.30
CA THR A 299 0.69 1.21 -18.40
C THR A 299 -0.60 1.00 -17.62
N THR A 300 -0.56 1.22 -16.33
CA THR A 300 -1.78 1.27 -15.51
C THR A 300 -1.82 2.55 -14.69
N THR A 301 -3.00 3.14 -14.63
CA THR A 301 -3.31 4.26 -13.73
C THR A 301 -4.10 3.66 -12.59
N MET A 302 -3.59 3.81 -11.37
CA MET A 302 -4.23 3.25 -10.19
C MET A 302 -5.57 3.94 -9.97
N ASN A 303 -6.56 3.19 -9.48
CA ASN A 303 -7.79 3.77 -8.99
C ASN A 303 -7.43 4.87 -7.98
N SER A 304 -7.92 6.09 -8.19
CA SER A 304 -7.63 7.19 -7.28
C SER A 304 -8.13 6.81 -5.90
N ALA A 305 -7.26 6.86 -4.89
CA ALA A 305 -7.69 6.74 -3.51
C ALA A 305 -8.84 7.72 -3.26
N PRO A 306 -9.90 7.33 -2.52
CA PRO A 306 -11.01 8.22 -2.30
C PRO A 306 -10.46 9.45 -1.54
N PRO A 307 -10.88 10.68 -1.90
CA PRO A 307 -10.39 11.86 -1.23
C PRO A 307 -10.73 11.75 0.26
N VAL A 308 -9.72 11.92 1.10
CA VAL A 308 -9.87 11.97 2.55
C VAL A 308 -9.10 13.15 3.11
N ASN A 309 -9.60 13.66 4.21
CA ASN A 309 -8.98 14.65 5.05
C ASN A 309 -8.35 13.93 6.24
N GLU A 310 -7.04 14.03 6.37
CA GLU A 310 -6.36 13.61 7.60
C GLU A 310 -6.51 14.70 8.67
N ILE A 311 -6.89 14.29 9.87
CA ILE A 311 -7.19 15.17 10.99
C ILE A 311 -6.13 14.95 12.06
N ASP A 312 -5.45 16.03 12.44
CA ASP A 312 -4.56 15.98 13.60
C ASP A 312 -5.40 15.83 14.87
N ILE A 313 -5.30 14.67 15.52
CA ILE A 313 -6.03 14.36 16.75
C ILE A 313 -5.60 15.23 17.95
N ALA A 314 -4.45 15.91 17.87
CA ALA A 314 -4.05 16.91 18.87
C ALA A 314 -4.75 18.27 18.67
N ASP A 315 -5.24 18.56 17.45
CA ASP A 315 -5.99 19.78 17.17
C ASP A 315 -7.46 19.63 17.58
N LYS A 316 -7.77 20.11 18.77
CA LYS A 316 -9.13 20.09 19.31
C LYS A 316 -10.15 20.79 18.43
N GLN A 317 -9.75 21.82 17.68
CA GLN A 317 -10.68 22.57 16.82
C GLN A 317 -11.09 21.75 15.60
N SER A 318 -10.15 21.07 14.95
CA SER A 318 -10.45 20.16 13.84
C SER A 318 -11.18 18.88 14.28
N LEU A 319 -10.94 18.42 15.51
CA LEU A 319 -11.55 17.19 16.03
C LEU A 319 -13.00 17.38 16.49
N GLN A 320 -13.36 18.54 17.04
CA GLN A 320 -14.68 18.80 17.64
C GLN A 320 -15.86 18.57 16.67
N PRO A 321 -15.84 19.02 15.40
CA PRO A 321 -16.94 18.77 14.47
C PRO A 321 -17.20 17.28 14.23
N ILE A 322 -16.13 16.47 14.19
CA ILE A 322 -16.22 15.02 13.97
C ILE A 322 -16.84 14.35 15.21
N ILE A 323 -16.40 14.75 16.41
CA ILE A 323 -17.00 14.28 17.67
C ILE A 323 -18.49 14.64 17.72
N ASN A 324 -18.87 15.86 17.34
CA ASN A 324 -20.27 16.28 17.34
C ASN A 324 -21.11 15.49 16.34
N PHE A 325 -20.57 15.25 15.14
CA PHE A 325 -21.22 14.43 14.13
C PHE A 325 -21.43 13.00 14.64
N LEU A 326 -20.38 12.35 15.13
CA LEU A 326 -20.43 10.98 15.65
C LEU A 326 -21.39 10.88 16.84
N ALA A 327 -21.48 11.89 17.70
CA ALA A 327 -22.48 11.95 18.78
C ALA A 327 -23.93 11.92 18.27
N GLY A 328 -24.18 12.35 17.03
CA GLY A 328 -25.50 12.27 16.40
C GLY A 328 -25.82 10.89 15.79
N GLN A 329 -24.83 10.00 15.67
CA GLN A 329 -24.94 8.70 14.98
C GLN A 329 -24.98 7.50 15.94
N PHE A 330 -25.29 7.71 17.23
CA PHE A 330 -25.46 6.60 18.15
C PHE A 330 -26.61 5.67 17.70
N PRO A 331 -26.46 4.34 17.83
CA PRO A 331 -25.38 3.62 18.51
C PRO A 331 -24.16 3.27 17.64
N GLU A 332 -24.21 3.49 16.31
CA GLU A 332 -23.23 2.95 15.35
C GLU A 332 -21.80 3.51 15.51
N SER A 333 -21.68 4.68 16.12
CA SER A 333 -20.41 5.41 16.31
C SER A 333 -19.86 5.35 17.73
N MET A 334 -20.52 4.64 18.66
CA MET A 334 -20.38 4.88 20.10
C MET A 334 -18.95 4.73 20.62
N GLY A 335 -18.26 3.65 20.26
CA GLY A 335 -16.87 3.40 20.67
C GLY A 335 -15.89 4.42 20.09
N LEU A 336 -16.01 4.72 18.79
CA LEU A 336 -15.15 5.71 18.12
C LEU A 336 -15.37 7.11 18.71
N TRP A 337 -16.63 7.50 18.92
CA TRP A 337 -16.97 8.79 19.53
C TRP A 337 -16.33 8.95 20.92
N HIS A 338 -16.47 7.95 21.79
CA HIS A 338 -15.90 7.96 23.13
C HIS A 338 -14.37 8.07 23.08
N LEU A 339 -13.71 7.28 22.24
CA LEU A 339 -12.26 7.33 22.06
C LEU A 339 -11.79 8.72 21.62
N LEU A 340 -12.45 9.33 20.62
CA LEU A 340 -12.09 10.68 20.17
C LEU A 340 -12.35 11.74 21.24
N LYS A 341 -13.42 11.61 22.03
CA LYS A 341 -13.71 12.48 23.17
C LYS A 341 -12.62 12.36 24.25
N ASP A 342 -12.16 11.15 24.55
CA ASP A 342 -11.10 10.91 25.53
C ASP A 342 -9.75 11.47 25.05
N ILE A 343 -9.47 11.37 23.75
CA ILE A 343 -8.31 12.04 23.13
C ILE A 343 -8.42 13.55 23.26
N GLN A 344 -9.57 14.15 22.91
CA GLN A 344 -9.80 15.59 23.02
C GLN A 344 -9.62 16.09 24.47
N ASN A 345 -9.98 15.28 25.45
CA ASN A 345 -9.86 15.59 26.87
C ASN A 345 -8.49 15.24 27.48
N ASN A 346 -7.53 14.76 26.67
CA ASN A 346 -6.21 14.29 27.11
C ASN A 346 -6.26 13.14 28.13
N VAL A 347 -7.35 12.36 28.16
CA VAL A 347 -7.43 11.09 28.91
C VAL A 347 -6.53 10.06 28.22
N VAL A 348 -6.65 9.98 26.89
CA VAL A 348 -5.73 9.25 26.01
C VAL A 348 -4.86 10.29 25.28
N ARG A 349 -3.54 10.24 25.42
CA ARG A 349 -2.67 11.24 24.75
C ARG A 349 -2.35 10.76 23.35
N LYS A 350 -2.22 11.69 22.40
CA LYS A 350 -1.75 11.39 21.03
C LYS A 350 -0.47 10.55 21.02
N ASN A 351 0.48 10.84 21.90
CA ASN A 351 1.75 10.12 21.98
C ASN A 351 1.62 8.69 22.51
N ASP A 352 0.49 8.33 23.13
CA ASP A 352 0.18 6.97 23.54
C ASP A 352 -0.37 6.13 22.35
N LEU A 353 -0.70 6.80 21.24
CA LEU A 353 -1.24 6.23 20.02
C LEU A 353 -0.21 6.39 18.89
N TRP A 354 0.53 5.35 18.55
CA TRP A 354 1.47 5.43 17.41
C TRP A 354 1.59 4.12 16.64
N PRO A 355 1.41 4.14 15.30
CA PRO A 355 0.95 5.30 14.50
C PRO A 355 -0.44 5.75 14.93
N ASN A 356 -0.86 6.96 14.54
CA ASN A 356 -2.24 7.45 14.65
C ASN A 356 -2.61 8.20 13.37
N GLN A 357 -3.69 7.79 12.73
CA GLN A 357 -4.19 8.39 11.50
C GLN A 357 -5.72 8.43 11.53
N LEU A 358 -6.29 9.63 11.67
CA LEU A 358 -7.73 9.86 11.62
C LEU A 358 -8.09 10.43 10.25
N LEU A 359 -8.81 9.62 9.46
CA LEU A 359 -9.17 9.92 8.09
C LEU A 359 -10.69 10.14 7.99
N VAL A 360 -11.09 11.24 7.35
CA VAL A 360 -12.49 11.61 7.16
C VAL A 360 -12.73 11.90 5.68
N ASN A 361 -13.73 11.31 5.05
CA ASN A 361 -13.99 11.51 3.61
C ASN A 361 -14.15 13.02 3.26
N ASP A 362 -14.99 13.74 4.00
CA ASP A 362 -15.27 15.16 3.80
C ASP A 362 -15.57 15.81 5.16
N LYS A 363 -14.96 16.96 5.46
CA LYS A 363 -15.15 17.66 6.75
C LYS A 363 -16.53 18.32 6.88
N ASN A 364 -17.20 18.60 5.76
CA ASN A 364 -18.49 19.28 5.70
C ASN A 364 -19.66 18.30 5.48
N ASP A 365 -19.40 17.16 4.85
CA ASP A 365 -20.36 16.07 4.61
C ASP A 365 -19.78 14.71 5.03
N ILE A 366 -19.65 14.53 6.34
CA ILE A 366 -19.04 13.32 6.91
C ILE A 366 -19.94 12.12 6.62
N LYS A 367 -19.39 11.16 5.88
CA LYS A 367 -20.03 9.88 5.55
C LYS A 367 -19.29 8.72 6.17
N CYS A 368 -17.95 8.74 6.13
CA CYS A 368 -17.11 7.69 6.69
C CYS A 368 -15.89 8.31 7.39
N VAL A 369 -15.58 7.74 8.56
CA VAL A 369 -14.46 8.09 9.43
C VAL A 369 -13.69 6.81 9.69
N LEU A 370 -12.38 6.82 9.46
CA LEU A 370 -11.50 5.70 9.69
C LEU A 370 -10.37 6.15 10.62
N PHE A 371 -10.25 5.53 11.79
CA PHE A 371 -9.18 5.80 12.73
C PHE A 371 -8.29 4.58 12.89
N ILE A 372 -7.06 4.69 12.40
CA ILE A 372 -6.04 3.65 12.48
C ILE A 372 -5.04 4.07 13.54
N TYR A 373 -4.81 3.23 14.53
CA TYR A 373 -3.83 3.51 15.57
C TYR A 373 -3.19 2.26 16.17
N SER A 374 -2.17 2.43 16.98
CA SER A 374 -1.65 1.35 17.85
C SER A 374 -1.42 1.89 19.26
N LEU A 375 -1.77 1.10 20.27
CA LEU A 375 -1.47 1.43 21.66
C LEU A 375 -0.02 1.02 21.94
N MET A 376 0.90 1.98 22.03
CA MET A 376 2.28 1.69 22.42
C MET A 376 2.34 1.47 23.92
N GLY A 377 2.83 0.30 24.37
CA GLY A 377 3.28 0.17 25.76
C GLY A 377 4.48 1.09 25.98
N PHE A 378 4.47 1.89 27.05
CA PHE A 378 5.54 2.85 27.39
C PHE A 378 6.96 2.30 27.16
N LYS A 379 7.72 2.85 26.21
CA LYS A 379 9.16 3.07 26.36
C LYS A 379 9.44 4.55 26.14
N SER A 380 9.94 5.20 27.17
CA SER A 380 10.09 6.66 27.29
C SER A 380 11.25 7.28 26.48
N THR A 381 11.72 6.63 25.41
CA THR A 381 12.79 7.17 24.56
C THR A 381 12.64 6.57 23.16
N TYR A 382 12.34 7.42 22.16
CA TYR A 382 12.19 7.02 20.77
C TYR A 382 13.27 7.63 19.90
N GLU A 383 14.10 6.76 19.30
CA GLU A 383 14.83 7.02 18.07
C GLU A 383 14.70 5.75 17.19
N SER A 384 14.05 5.89 16.03
CA SER A 384 13.91 4.96 14.89
C SER A 384 12.93 3.75 14.97
N VAL A 385 12.31 3.47 13.81
CA VAL A 385 11.35 2.39 13.55
C VAL A 385 12.06 1.04 13.44
N THR A 386 11.73 0.08 14.30
CA THR A 386 12.38 -1.24 14.36
C THR A 386 11.47 -2.37 13.85
N GLU A 387 12.02 -3.58 13.60
CA GLU A 387 11.26 -4.80 13.26
C GLU A 387 10.17 -5.15 14.31
N GLU A 388 10.34 -4.65 15.54
CA GLU A 388 9.36 -4.72 16.63
C GLU A 388 8.08 -3.93 16.29
N GLU A 389 8.17 -2.80 15.59
CA GLU A 389 7.04 -1.93 15.24
C GLU A 389 6.17 -2.47 14.09
N ALA A 390 6.76 -3.26 13.19
CA ALA A 390 6.04 -4.02 12.16
C ALA A 390 5.25 -5.21 12.76
N SER A 391 5.68 -5.71 13.93
CA SER A 391 4.98 -6.77 14.66
C SER A 391 3.79 -6.29 15.49
N MET A 392 3.62 -4.97 15.63
CA MET A 392 2.57 -4.39 16.47
C MET A 392 1.18 -4.54 15.83
N CYS A 393 0.20 -4.88 16.67
CA CYS A 393 -1.20 -4.92 16.28
C CYS A 393 -1.71 -3.50 15.99
N ARG A 394 -2.29 -3.29 14.80
CA ARG A 394 -3.01 -2.07 14.45
C ARG A 394 -4.46 -2.20 14.90
N GLU A 395 -4.96 -1.22 15.62
CA GLU A 395 -6.36 -1.11 16.00
C GLU A 395 -7.07 -0.18 15.00
N ILE A 396 -8.27 -0.56 14.60
CA ILE A 396 -9.10 0.20 13.68
C ILE A 396 -10.46 0.39 14.31
N ASN A 397 -10.84 1.66 14.47
CA ASN A 397 -12.21 2.06 14.77
C ASN A 397 -12.72 2.89 13.60
N PHE A 398 -13.98 2.72 13.25
CA PHE A 398 -14.55 3.43 12.12
C PHE A 398 -16.04 3.70 12.31
N PHE A 399 -16.53 4.65 11.54
CA PHE A 399 -17.94 4.87 11.28
C PHE A 399 -18.11 4.98 9.77
N CYS A 400 -19.19 4.45 9.21
CA CYS A 400 -19.54 4.71 7.82
C CYS A 400 -21.04 4.56 7.60
N ASP A 401 -21.64 5.52 6.90
CA ASP A 401 -23.07 5.55 6.58
C ASP A 401 -23.49 4.25 5.89
N ASN A 402 -24.70 3.79 6.22
CA ASN A 402 -25.36 2.61 5.66
C ASN A 402 -25.54 2.62 4.14
N LYS A 403 -25.34 3.76 3.47
CA LYS A 403 -25.40 3.89 2.00
C LYS A 403 -24.02 3.92 1.33
N GLU A 404 -22.94 3.88 2.09
CA GLU A 404 -21.59 4.24 1.63
C GLU A 404 -20.62 3.06 1.70
N ASP A 405 -21.12 1.83 1.51
CA ASP A 405 -20.33 0.60 1.55
C ASP A 405 -19.17 0.61 0.53
N GLN A 406 -19.39 1.17 -0.66
CA GLN A 406 -18.32 1.28 -1.67
C GLN A 406 -17.22 2.25 -1.23
N LEU A 407 -17.58 3.36 -0.59
CA LEU A 407 -16.62 4.29 -0.02
C LEU A 407 -15.84 3.62 1.12
N PHE A 408 -16.51 2.87 2.00
CA PHE A 408 -15.84 2.10 3.05
C PHE A 408 -14.82 1.11 2.48
N VAL A 409 -15.23 0.27 1.52
CA VAL A 409 -14.35 -0.70 0.86
C VAL A 409 -13.15 0.01 0.23
N SER A 410 -13.39 1.13 -0.45
CA SER A 410 -12.32 1.94 -1.04
C SER A 410 -11.37 2.50 0.02
N MET A 411 -11.87 3.01 1.15
CA MET A 411 -11.03 3.50 2.24
C MET A 411 -10.18 2.39 2.87
N ILE A 412 -10.77 1.22 3.17
CA ILE A 412 -9.98 0.12 3.75
C ILE A 412 -8.99 -0.46 2.76
N GLN A 413 -9.27 -0.45 1.45
CA GLN A 413 -8.33 -0.90 0.43
C GLN A 413 -7.07 -0.02 0.39
N HIS A 414 -7.24 1.30 0.47
CA HIS A 414 -6.15 2.25 0.24
C HIS A 414 -5.40 2.63 1.52
N TYR A 415 -6.08 2.70 2.67
CA TYR A 415 -5.50 3.30 3.87
C TYR A 415 -5.17 2.28 4.96
N VAL A 416 -5.79 1.10 4.97
CA VAL A 416 -5.46 0.08 5.98
C VAL A 416 -4.16 -0.64 5.58
N PRO A 417 -3.18 -0.75 6.50
CA PRO A 417 -1.85 -1.29 6.20
C PRO A 417 -1.81 -2.82 6.14
N TRP A 418 -2.65 -3.44 5.30
CA TRP A 418 -2.85 -4.90 5.22
C TRP A 418 -1.57 -5.70 5.00
N THR A 419 -0.60 -5.16 4.24
CA THR A 419 0.64 -5.86 3.87
C THR A 419 1.80 -5.59 4.82
N THR A 420 1.77 -4.48 5.56
CA THR A 420 2.87 -4.06 6.44
C THR A 420 2.63 -4.37 7.92
N ALA A 421 1.37 -4.58 8.33
CA ALA A 421 1.02 -4.94 9.70
C ALA A 421 0.81 -6.46 9.82
N LYS A 422 1.50 -7.12 10.78
CA LYS A 422 1.30 -8.56 11.03
C LYS A 422 -0.10 -8.90 11.55
N SER A 423 -0.71 -7.98 12.31
CA SER A 423 -2.05 -8.14 12.87
C SER A 423 -2.81 -6.82 12.89
N ILE A 424 -4.11 -6.90 12.62
CA ILE A 424 -5.04 -5.77 12.63
C ILE A 424 -6.30 -6.19 13.38
N VAL A 425 -6.83 -5.32 14.22
CA VAL A 425 -8.08 -5.55 14.95
C VAL A 425 -9.06 -4.43 14.61
N PHE A 426 -10.19 -4.79 14.00
CA PHE A 426 -11.33 -3.89 13.88
C PHE A 426 -12.17 -4.05 15.15
N SER A 427 -12.35 -2.94 15.87
CA SER A 427 -12.99 -2.93 17.18
C SER A 427 -14.41 -2.36 17.11
N SER A 428 -15.35 -3.05 17.75
CA SER A 428 -16.69 -2.54 18.07
C SER A 428 -17.48 -1.94 16.90
N PHE A 429 -17.53 -2.66 15.77
CA PHE A 429 -18.21 -2.16 14.57
C PHE A 429 -19.57 -2.84 14.35
N PRO A 430 -20.52 -2.20 13.64
CA PRO A 430 -21.82 -2.80 13.36
C PRO A 430 -21.71 -4.13 12.60
N HIS A 431 -22.44 -5.17 13.05
CA HIS A 431 -22.39 -6.53 12.49
C HIS A 431 -22.47 -6.61 10.95
N ARG A 432 -23.16 -5.67 10.29
CA ARG A 432 -23.30 -5.62 8.83
C ARG A 432 -21.96 -5.53 8.07
N PHE A 433 -20.94 -4.94 8.67
CA PHE A 433 -19.64 -4.79 8.02
C PHE A 433 -18.80 -6.07 8.04
N SER A 434 -19.18 -7.08 8.83
CA SER A 434 -18.40 -8.31 8.95
C SER A 434 -18.28 -9.04 7.63
N SER A 435 -19.39 -9.21 6.90
CA SER A 435 -19.36 -9.81 5.57
C SER A 435 -18.60 -8.95 4.58
N ILE A 436 -18.70 -7.62 4.65
CA ILE A 436 -17.99 -6.70 3.76
C ILE A 436 -16.47 -6.83 3.94
N ILE A 437 -15.99 -6.79 5.19
CA ILE A 437 -14.56 -6.89 5.51
C ILE A 437 -14.04 -8.29 5.21
N GLU A 438 -14.78 -9.36 5.56
CA GLU A 438 -14.37 -10.73 5.25
C GLU A 438 -14.33 -11.00 3.76
N SER A 439 -15.35 -10.59 3.00
CA SER A 439 -15.35 -10.71 1.53
C SER A 439 -14.16 -9.97 0.93
N PHE A 440 -13.91 -8.73 1.36
CA PHE A 440 -12.75 -7.96 0.91
C PHE A 440 -11.43 -8.70 1.18
N ILE A 441 -11.23 -9.21 2.40
CA ILE A 441 -10.02 -9.95 2.78
C ILE A 441 -9.86 -11.24 1.98
N GLN A 442 -10.96 -11.97 1.75
CA GLN A 442 -10.96 -13.24 1.00
C GLN A 442 -10.68 -13.02 -0.49
N GLU A 443 -11.37 -12.08 -1.12
CA GLU A 443 -11.22 -11.73 -2.54
C GLU A 443 -9.80 -11.26 -2.85
N ASN A 444 -9.22 -10.43 -1.98
CA ASN A 444 -7.86 -9.91 -2.11
C ASN A 444 -6.79 -10.86 -1.51
N ARG A 445 -7.21 -12.02 -0.97
CA ARG A 445 -6.34 -13.07 -0.41
C ARG A 445 -5.32 -12.54 0.62
N LEU A 446 -5.76 -11.61 1.48
CA LEU A 446 -4.86 -10.84 2.36
C LEU A 446 -4.40 -11.60 3.61
N GLY A 447 -5.19 -12.56 4.11
CA GLY A 447 -4.87 -13.25 5.36
C GLY A 447 -6.04 -14.07 5.91
N SER A 448 -6.00 -14.33 7.21
CA SER A 448 -7.10 -14.98 7.94
C SER A 448 -7.79 -14.02 8.90
N THR A 449 -9.07 -14.29 9.15
CA THR A 449 -9.90 -13.52 10.08
C THR A 449 -10.48 -14.41 11.17
N HIS A 450 -10.71 -13.81 12.33
CA HIS A 450 -11.54 -14.37 13.39
C HIS A 450 -12.50 -13.28 13.87
N ILE A 451 -13.81 -13.57 13.80
CA ILE A 451 -14.85 -12.65 14.23
C ILE A 451 -15.46 -13.11 15.55
N THR A 452 -15.57 -12.20 16.50
CA THR A 452 -16.34 -12.36 17.72
C THR A 452 -17.53 -11.41 17.69
N THR A 453 -18.75 -11.97 17.66
CA THR A 453 -19.98 -11.18 17.75
C THR A 453 -20.44 -11.01 19.18
N CYS A 454 -20.63 -9.75 19.57
CA CYS A 454 -21.14 -9.33 20.85
C CYS A 454 -22.52 -8.69 20.73
N GLN A 455 -23.32 -8.83 21.78
CA GLN A 455 -24.56 -8.11 21.98
C GLN A 455 -24.24 -6.80 22.69
N GLN A 456 -24.53 -5.68 22.05
CA GLN A 456 -24.47 -4.37 22.67
C GLN A 456 -25.69 -4.20 23.59
N MET A 457 -25.41 -3.86 24.84
CA MET A 457 -26.39 -3.73 25.91
C MET A 457 -26.30 -2.33 26.49
N GLU A 458 -27.39 -1.58 26.48
CA GLU A 458 -27.47 -0.20 26.95
C GLU A 458 -28.42 -0.07 28.12
N LEU A 459 -28.11 0.85 29.03
CA LEU A 459 -28.92 1.14 30.20
C LEU A 459 -29.53 2.54 30.04
N ASP A 460 -30.86 2.60 30.05
CA ASP A 460 -31.58 3.86 30.04
C ASP A 460 -31.43 4.58 31.39
N LYS A 461 -30.99 5.84 31.32
CA LYS A 461 -30.65 6.65 32.49
C LYS A 461 -31.83 6.83 33.45
N GLU A 462 -33.00 7.16 32.92
CA GLU A 462 -34.18 7.48 33.74
C GLU A 462 -34.79 6.20 34.34
N SER A 463 -34.91 5.14 33.54
CA SER A 463 -35.31 3.81 34.03
C SER A 463 -34.38 3.28 35.12
N PHE A 464 -33.07 3.51 35.00
CA PHE A 464 -32.13 3.05 36.01
C PHE A 464 -32.16 3.91 37.27
N LYS A 465 -32.28 5.24 37.18
CA LYS A 465 -32.40 6.10 38.38
C LYS A 465 -33.54 5.67 39.29
N GLU A 466 -34.71 5.38 38.72
CA GLU A 466 -35.87 4.92 39.50
C GLU A 466 -35.63 3.53 40.10
N LYS A 467 -35.06 2.62 39.31
CA LYS A 467 -34.72 1.28 39.78
C LYS A 467 -33.66 1.31 40.88
N TYR A 468 -32.64 2.16 40.74
CA TYR A 468 -31.52 2.31 41.67
C TYR A 468 -31.96 2.82 43.04
N LYS A 469 -32.95 3.73 43.10
CA LYS A 469 -33.57 4.16 44.37
C LYS A 469 -34.17 3.00 45.16
N THR A 470 -34.64 1.96 44.47
CA THR A 470 -35.29 0.78 45.06
C THR A 470 -34.36 -0.44 45.15
N MET A 471 -33.18 -0.38 44.53
CA MET A 471 -32.18 -1.46 44.57
C MET A 471 -31.50 -1.50 45.93
N THR A 472 -31.89 -2.44 46.77
CA THR A 472 -31.08 -2.86 47.92
C THR A 472 -30.05 -3.90 47.48
N TYR A 473 -28.95 -3.43 46.89
CA TYR A 473 -27.75 -4.26 46.77
C TYR A 473 -27.05 -4.33 48.12
N VAL A 474 -27.45 -5.30 48.94
CA VAL A 474 -26.72 -5.60 50.17
C VAL A 474 -25.39 -6.24 49.77
N CYS A 475 -24.32 -5.45 49.84
CA CYS A 475 -22.97 -6.00 49.71
C CYS A 475 -22.76 -7.01 50.85
N PRO A 476 -22.30 -8.24 50.57
CA PRO A 476 -22.00 -9.18 51.64
C PRO A 476 -21.02 -8.54 52.63
N SER A 477 -21.20 -8.76 53.93
CA SER A 477 -20.49 -8.02 54.98
C SER A 477 -18.97 -8.20 54.98
N ASP A 478 -18.48 -9.28 54.37
CA ASP A 478 -17.06 -9.62 54.18
C ASP A 478 -16.46 -9.03 52.89
N ILE A 479 -17.28 -8.36 52.06
CA ILE A 479 -16.85 -7.79 50.77
C ILE A 479 -16.74 -6.27 50.87
N VAL A 480 -15.59 -5.76 50.41
CA VAL A 480 -15.34 -4.32 50.29
C VAL A 480 -15.18 -3.97 48.81
N ILE A 481 -16.01 -3.04 48.31
CA ILE A 481 -15.84 -2.44 46.98
C ILE A 481 -14.88 -1.26 47.11
N ARG A 482 -13.81 -1.28 46.32
CA ARG A 482 -12.79 -0.22 46.30
C ARG A 482 -12.33 0.10 44.87
N PRO A 483 -11.79 1.30 44.62
CA PRO A 483 -11.05 1.56 43.39
C PRO A 483 -9.91 0.55 43.22
N LEU A 484 -9.65 0.17 41.97
CA LEU A 484 -8.42 -0.54 41.63
C LEU A 484 -7.23 0.43 41.64
N SER A 485 -6.05 -0.14 41.84
CA SER A 485 -4.77 0.54 41.78
C SER A 485 -3.86 -0.14 40.77
N LEU A 486 -2.77 0.49 40.35
CA LEU A 486 -1.82 -0.09 39.39
C LEU A 486 -1.24 -1.44 39.86
N SER A 487 -1.15 -1.69 41.17
CA SER A 487 -0.72 -3.00 41.69
C SER A 487 -1.72 -4.13 41.39
N ASP A 488 -2.99 -3.81 41.14
CA ASP A 488 -4.02 -4.79 40.76
C ASP A 488 -3.96 -5.16 39.27
N ALA A 489 -3.32 -4.35 38.42
CA ALA A 489 -3.35 -4.47 36.96
C ALA A 489 -2.83 -5.83 36.45
N SER A 490 -1.74 -6.32 37.04
CA SER A 490 -1.17 -7.64 36.69
C SER A 490 -2.15 -8.78 36.96
N THR A 491 -2.90 -8.70 38.06
CA THR A 491 -3.92 -9.69 38.40
C THR A 491 -5.05 -9.64 37.39
N VAL A 492 -5.60 -8.45 37.10
CA VAL A 492 -6.66 -8.27 36.10
C VAL A 492 -6.22 -8.84 34.74
N ASN A 493 -5.01 -8.50 34.29
CA ASN A 493 -4.46 -8.96 33.02
C ASN A 493 -4.28 -10.48 32.95
N ASN A 494 -3.82 -11.11 34.02
CA ASN A 494 -3.57 -12.56 34.03
C ASN A 494 -4.84 -13.40 33.87
N PHE A 495 -5.99 -12.86 34.27
CA PHE A 495 -7.29 -13.50 34.14
C PHE A 495 -8.07 -13.05 32.88
N TRP A 496 -7.50 -12.15 32.06
CA TRP A 496 -8.13 -11.73 30.83
C TRP A 496 -7.93 -12.76 29.71
N GLU A 497 -9.03 -13.23 29.13
CA GLU A 497 -9.01 -14.26 28.08
C GLU A 497 -8.30 -13.78 26.80
N TYR A 498 -8.42 -12.49 26.49
CA TYR A 498 -7.82 -11.87 25.30
C TYR A 498 -6.45 -11.23 25.58
N LYS A 499 -5.74 -11.68 26.62
CA LYS A 499 -4.42 -11.14 26.98
C LYS A 499 -3.45 -11.20 25.80
N SER A 500 -2.64 -10.16 25.67
CA SER A 500 -1.64 -9.99 24.61
C SER A 500 -0.38 -9.33 25.20
N PRO A 501 0.73 -9.25 24.46
CA PRO A 501 1.92 -8.52 24.93
C PRO A 501 1.64 -7.06 25.34
N SER A 502 0.61 -6.43 24.76
CA SER A 502 0.21 -5.05 25.05
C SER A 502 -0.97 -4.92 26.02
N SER A 503 -1.60 -6.02 26.44
CA SER A 503 -2.84 -5.96 27.22
C SER A 503 -2.67 -5.43 28.64
N LEU A 504 -1.53 -5.73 29.29
CA LEU A 504 -1.24 -5.22 30.63
C LEU A 504 -1.18 -3.70 30.64
N TYR A 505 -0.62 -3.11 29.59
CA TYR A 505 -0.55 -1.67 29.43
C TYR A 505 -1.95 -1.06 29.31
N ARG A 506 -2.78 -1.62 28.40
CA ARG A 506 -4.19 -1.20 28.24
C ARG A 506 -4.95 -1.23 29.56
N ILE A 507 -4.82 -2.32 30.31
CA ILE A 507 -5.50 -2.48 31.62
C ILE A 507 -4.96 -1.48 32.65
N SER A 508 -3.65 -1.23 32.65
CA SER A 508 -3.05 -0.24 33.56
C SER A 508 -3.58 1.16 33.27
N HIS A 509 -3.69 1.54 31.99
CA HIS A 509 -4.25 2.81 31.55
C HIS A 509 -5.73 2.95 31.95
N GLU A 510 -6.55 1.91 31.74
CA GLU A 510 -7.96 1.90 32.16
C GLU A 510 -8.11 2.05 33.69
N ILE A 511 -7.19 1.47 34.48
CA ILE A 511 -7.20 1.62 35.94
C ILE A 511 -6.81 3.04 36.37
N GLU A 512 -5.86 3.66 35.69
CA GLU A 512 -5.32 4.98 36.06
C GLU A 512 -6.23 6.13 35.62
N HIS A 513 -6.85 6.03 34.45
CA HIS A 513 -7.54 7.15 33.80
C HIS A 513 -9.06 6.99 33.69
N SER A 514 -9.59 5.78 33.92
CA SER A 514 -11.02 5.49 33.81
C SER A 514 -11.60 4.98 35.13
N LEU A 515 -12.90 4.66 35.14
CA LEU A 515 -13.53 4.04 36.31
C LEU A 515 -13.10 2.57 36.41
N ALA A 516 -12.45 2.18 37.49
CA ALA A 516 -12.02 0.79 37.70
C ALA A 516 -12.22 0.41 39.17
N TYR A 517 -13.06 -0.60 39.42
CA TYR A 517 -13.42 -1.01 40.78
C TYR A 517 -13.28 -2.52 40.99
N GLY A 518 -12.80 -2.88 42.17
CA GLY A 518 -12.61 -4.25 42.61
C GLY A 518 -13.45 -4.58 43.84
N ALA A 519 -13.82 -5.85 43.96
CA ALA A 519 -14.35 -6.45 45.18
C ALA A 519 -13.20 -7.17 45.90
N SER A 520 -13.00 -6.84 47.17
CA SER A 520 -11.98 -7.47 48.03
C SER A 520 -12.62 -8.22 49.19
N CYS A 521 -12.06 -9.38 49.55
CA CYS A 521 -12.38 -10.15 50.75
C CYS A 521 -11.06 -10.45 51.48
N ASP A 522 -10.96 -10.12 52.76
CA ASP A 522 -9.72 -10.23 53.55
C ASP A 522 -8.50 -9.63 52.80
N GLU A 523 -8.66 -8.40 52.30
CA GLU A 523 -7.67 -7.64 51.50
C GLU A 523 -7.29 -8.24 50.14
N LYS A 524 -7.81 -9.42 49.77
CA LYS A 524 -7.54 -10.06 48.48
C LYS A 524 -8.55 -9.61 47.43
N LEU A 525 -8.06 -9.19 46.26
CA LEU A 525 -8.91 -8.91 45.10
C LEU A 525 -9.55 -10.22 44.59
N ILE A 526 -10.88 -10.29 44.60
CA ILE A 526 -11.66 -11.48 44.20
C ILE A 526 -12.58 -11.24 43.00
N GLY A 527 -12.73 -10.00 42.56
CA GLY A 527 -13.45 -9.65 41.34
C GLY A 527 -13.32 -8.19 40.98
N TRP A 528 -13.62 -7.82 39.74
CA TRP A 528 -13.43 -6.47 39.22
C TRP A 528 -14.36 -6.13 38.06
N CYS A 529 -14.41 -4.84 37.73
CA CYS A 529 -15.16 -4.25 36.62
C CYS A 529 -14.47 -2.94 36.21
N LEU A 530 -14.22 -2.76 34.90
CA LEU A 530 -13.47 -1.61 34.36
C LEU A 530 -14.32 -0.87 33.32
N GLN A 531 -14.14 0.45 33.23
CA GLN A 531 -14.57 1.26 32.10
C GLN A 531 -13.40 1.25 31.09
N ARG A 532 -13.70 0.77 29.89
CA ARG A 532 -12.74 0.64 28.80
C ARG A 532 -12.48 1.97 28.10
N TYR A 533 -11.39 2.02 27.33
CA TYR A 533 -11.04 3.20 26.51
C TYR A 533 -12.11 3.58 25.48
N ASP A 534 -12.94 2.62 25.08
CA ASP A 534 -14.04 2.84 24.16
C ASP A 534 -15.29 3.33 24.87
N GLY A 535 -15.24 3.64 26.18
CA GLY A 535 -16.35 4.10 27.02
C GLY A 535 -17.17 2.97 27.68
N SER A 536 -17.08 1.74 27.17
CA SER A 536 -17.93 0.63 27.62
C SER A 536 -17.57 0.12 29.00
N ILE A 537 -18.55 -0.40 29.74
CA ILE A 537 -18.29 -1.18 30.96
C ILE A 537 -17.94 -2.60 30.55
N GLY A 538 -16.74 -3.05 30.90
CA GLY A 538 -16.20 -4.33 30.46
C GLY A 538 -15.23 -4.95 31.46
N ASN A 539 -14.56 -6.02 31.01
CA ASN A 539 -13.62 -6.79 31.83
C ASN A 539 -14.21 -7.19 33.20
N VAL A 540 -15.51 -7.56 33.21
CA VAL A 540 -16.19 -7.97 34.44
C VAL A 540 -15.80 -9.40 34.75
N PHE A 541 -15.15 -9.62 35.88
CA PHE A 541 -14.71 -10.96 36.27
C PHE A 541 -14.83 -11.16 37.77
N ILE A 542 -15.30 -12.34 38.16
CA ILE A 542 -15.32 -12.80 39.55
C ILE A 542 -14.59 -14.14 39.61
N LYS A 543 -13.62 -14.25 40.52
CA LYS A 543 -12.87 -15.49 40.76
C LYS A 543 -13.81 -16.64 41.10
N PRO A 544 -13.57 -17.87 40.61
CA PRO A 544 -14.48 -19.00 40.78
C PRO A 544 -15.01 -19.20 42.20
N GLU A 545 -14.14 -19.09 43.20
CA GLU A 545 -14.42 -19.26 44.63
C GLU A 545 -15.36 -18.19 45.21
N ALA A 546 -15.53 -17.05 44.54
CA ALA A 546 -16.36 -15.93 44.97
C ALA A 546 -17.67 -15.77 44.16
N ARG A 547 -17.93 -16.65 43.19
CA ARG A 547 -19.11 -16.57 42.32
C ARG A 547 -20.41 -16.88 43.08
N ARG A 548 -21.55 -16.54 42.46
CA ARG A 548 -22.91 -16.77 42.98
C ARG A 548 -23.24 -16.01 44.28
N ARG A 549 -22.47 -14.98 44.60
CA ARG A 549 -22.65 -14.09 45.76
C ARG A 549 -23.21 -12.69 45.40
N GLY A 550 -23.68 -12.51 44.16
CA GLY A 550 -24.20 -11.23 43.65
C GLY A 550 -23.13 -10.16 43.33
N ILE A 551 -21.84 -10.44 43.55
CA ILE A 551 -20.74 -9.47 43.44
C ILE A 551 -20.66 -8.80 42.06
N ALA A 552 -20.80 -9.56 40.97
CA ALA A 552 -20.76 -9.02 39.60
C ALA A 552 -21.89 -7.99 39.37
N SER A 553 -23.11 -8.28 39.83
CA SER A 553 -24.24 -7.36 39.73
C SER A 553 -23.99 -6.07 40.51
N ILE A 554 -23.42 -6.19 41.71
CA ILE A 554 -23.08 -5.05 42.57
C ILE A 554 -22.02 -4.17 41.91
N LEU A 555 -20.91 -4.76 41.44
CA LEU A 555 -19.84 -4.04 40.75
C LEU A 555 -20.37 -3.33 39.51
N ASN A 556 -21.16 -4.02 38.68
CA ASN A 556 -21.69 -3.45 37.45
C ASN A 556 -22.72 -2.33 37.72
N ALA A 557 -23.66 -2.52 38.65
CA ALA A 557 -24.62 -1.47 39.03
C ALA A 557 -23.92 -0.26 39.68
N TYR A 558 -22.89 -0.50 40.48
CA TYR A 558 -22.06 0.56 41.05
C TYR A 558 -21.33 1.34 39.94
N MET A 559 -20.69 0.64 39.00
CA MET A 559 -20.04 1.24 37.83
C MET A 559 -21.02 2.07 36.99
N ALA A 560 -22.20 1.52 36.68
CA ALA A 560 -23.27 2.22 35.98
C ALA A 560 -23.66 3.52 36.70
N SER A 561 -23.82 3.49 38.03
CA SER A 561 -24.13 4.70 38.81
C SER A 561 -23.04 5.77 38.70
N LYS A 562 -21.76 5.37 38.62
CA LYS A 562 -20.62 6.29 38.48
C LYS A 562 -20.52 6.89 37.08
N VAL A 563 -20.78 6.10 36.03
CA VAL A 563 -20.83 6.58 34.65
C VAL A 563 -22.00 7.55 34.46
N LEU A 564 -23.18 7.23 34.99
CA LEU A 564 -24.33 8.16 34.95
C LEU A 564 -24.09 9.45 35.71
N ALA A 565 -23.34 9.42 36.82
CA ALA A 565 -22.95 10.63 37.54
C ALA A 565 -21.99 11.54 36.74
N LYS A 566 -21.31 11.00 35.72
CA LYS A 566 -20.54 11.77 34.72
C LYS A 566 -21.41 12.26 33.55
N GLU A 567 -22.73 12.01 33.59
CA GLU A 567 -23.68 12.34 32.51
C GLU A 567 -23.37 11.60 31.19
N GLU A 568 -22.79 10.41 31.26
CA GLU A 568 -22.43 9.58 30.10
C GLU A 568 -23.40 8.41 29.89
N GLN A 569 -23.50 7.94 28.64
CA GLN A 569 -24.30 6.76 28.29
C GLN A 569 -23.68 5.50 28.90
N VAL A 570 -24.50 4.66 29.53
CA VAL A 570 -24.06 3.39 30.08
C VAL A 570 -24.33 2.28 29.09
N TYR A 571 -23.28 1.56 28.71
CA TYR A 571 -23.36 0.43 27.80
C TYR A 571 -22.23 -0.57 28.02
N CYS A 572 -22.40 -1.75 27.45
CA CYS A 572 -21.41 -2.83 27.48
C CYS A 572 -21.61 -3.78 26.30
N PHE A 573 -20.62 -4.63 26.07
CA PHE A 573 -20.64 -5.68 25.07
C PHE A 573 -20.56 -7.04 25.75
N VAL A 574 -21.44 -7.96 25.34
CA VAL A 574 -21.52 -9.31 25.90
C VAL A 574 -21.45 -10.30 24.76
N THR A 575 -20.50 -11.24 24.79
CA THR A 575 -20.44 -12.30 23.77
C THR A 575 -21.72 -13.14 23.80
N LYS A 576 -22.20 -13.60 22.63
CA LYS A 576 -23.49 -14.30 22.50
C LYS A 576 -23.58 -15.60 23.34
N ASP A 577 -22.45 -16.21 23.67
CA ASP A 577 -22.33 -17.40 24.50
C ASP A 577 -22.34 -17.10 26.02
N ASN A 578 -22.11 -15.85 26.43
CA ASN A 578 -22.07 -15.45 27.84
C ASN A 578 -23.47 -15.13 28.39
N VAL A 579 -24.32 -16.16 28.39
CA VAL A 579 -25.72 -16.11 28.86
C VAL A 579 -25.81 -15.63 30.32
N ALA A 580 -24.82 -15.97 31.15
CA ALA A 580 -24.78 -15.55 32.55
C ALA A 580 -24.68 -14.02 32.70
N SER A 581 -23.76 -13.38 31.96
CA SER A 581 -23.60 -11.92 32.02
C SER A 581 -24.78 -11.21 31.36
N PHE A 582 -25.29 -11.74 30.24
CA PHE A 582 -26.49 -11.21 29.58
C PHE A 582 -27.69 -11.16 30.54
N ASN A 583 -28.01 -12.27 31.20
CA ASN A 583 -29.12 -12.33 32.17
C ASN A 583 -28.90 -11.41 33.37
N MET A 584 -27.67 -11.35 33.88
CA MET A 584 -27.31 -10.44 34.97
C MET A 584 -27.55 -8.98 34.59
N LEU A 585 -27.13 -8.57 33.39
CA LEU A 585 -27.29 -7.19 32.90
C LEU A 585 -28.76 -6.84 32.68
N GLN A 586 -29.57 -7.76 32.16
CA GLN A 586 -31.03 -7.57 32.07
C GLN A 586 -31.67 -7.37 33.44
N GLN A 587 -31.25 -8.14 34.45
CA GLN A 587 -31.71 -7.96 35.83
C GLN A 587 -31.33 -6.60 36.42
N ILE A 588 -30.18 -6.04 36.04
CA ILE A 588 -29.78 -4.67 36.42
C ILE A 588 -30.66 -3.65 35.68
N GLY A 589 -31.04 -3.92 34.44
CA GLY A 589 -31.96 -3.09 33.64
C GLY A 589 -31.45 -2.75 32.24
N TYR A 590 -30.30 -3.32 31.85
CA TYR A 590 -29.78 -3.15 30.50
C TYR A 590 -30.71 -3.82 29.49
N LYS A 591 -30.78 -3.23 28.30
CA LYS A 591 -31.52 -3.74 27.14
C LYS A 591 -30.55 -3.92 25.98
N ARG A 592 -30.70 -5.01 25.24
CA ARG A 592 -29.95 -5.20 23.99
C ARG A 592 -30.42 -4.18 22.95
N THR A 593 -29.47 -3.49 22.32
CA THR A 593 -29.75 -2.47 21.29
C THR A 593 -29.23 -2.88 19.92
N ALA A 594 -28.07 -3.55 19.83
CA ALA A 594 -27.46 -3.95 18.57
C ALA A 594 -26.59 -5.22 18.71
N ASP A 595 -26.11 -5.74 17.59
CA ASP A 595 -24.94 -6.61 17.54
C ASP A 595 -23.73 -5.80 17.06
N ALA A 596 -22.60 -6.00 17.72
CA ALA A 596 -21.32 -5.40 17.39
C ALA A 596 -20.26 -6.49 17.28
N ASP A 597 -19.38 -6.37 16.30
CA ASP A 597 -18.36 -7.36 16.00
C ASP A 597 -16.96 -6.82 16.29
N TRP A 598 -16.10 -7.75 16.67
CA TRP A 598 -14.65 -7.57 16.69
C TRP A 598 -14.06 -8.53 15.67
N LEU A 599 -13.24 -8.01 14.76
CA LEU A 599 -12.56 -8.81 13.74
C LEU A 599 -11.06 -8.71 13.97
N ALA A 600 -10.45 -9.84 14.29
CA ALA A 600 -9.00 -9.99 14.35
C ALA A 600 -8.51 -10.53 13.00
N PHE A 601 -7.68 -9.75 12.32
CA PHE A 601 -6.98 -10.10 11.10
C PHE A 601 -5.54 -10.49 11.42
N THR A 602 -5.06 -11.54 10.76
CA THR A 602 -3.65 -11.94 10.75
C THR A 602 -3.18 -12.00 9.30
N ALA A 603 -2.11 -11.27 8.99
CA ALA A 603 -1.53 -11.23 7.64
C ALA A 603 -1.00 -12.60 7.21
N LYS A 604 -0.95 -12.81 5.89
CA LYS A 604 -0.58 -14.07 5.23
C LYS A 604 0.91 -14.40 5.25
#